data_AF-A0AAV2PKL5-F1
#
_entry.id   AF-A0AAV2PKL5-F1
#
_cell.length_a   1.000
_cell.length_b   1.000
_cell.length_c   1.000
_cell.angle_alpha   90.00
_cell.angle_beta   90.00
_cell.angle_gamma   90.00
#
_symmetry.space_group_name_H-M   'P 1'
#
loop_
_entity.id
_entity.type
_entity.pdbx_description
1 polymer ?
#
loop_
_entity_poly.entity_id
_entity_poly.type
_entity_poly.pdbx_seq_one_letter_code
_entity_poly.pdbx_strand_id
1 'polypeptide(L)'
;KMAPLWQPLILLVLGFASVFAYDASWESLDKRPLPEWYDDAKIGIFVHWGTYSVPSFGIPGAHGYPGKQGMGEWFWKRLEEGEPHNVAFMKDNYPTFTYQDFAAEFTAEFFDPNYWAKVFQDSGTKYVVLTSKHHEGYTMWPSKY
;
A
#
# COMPACT_ATOMS: atom_id res chain seq x y z
N LYS A 1 36.22 48.24 -27.97
CA LYS A 1 35.81 47.97 -26.58
C LYS A 1 35.27 46.54 -26.54
N MET A 2 36.10 45.59 -26.13
CA MET A 2 35.79 44.16 -26.08
C MET A 2 35.08 43.83 -24.76
N ALA A 3 33.95 43.13 -24.83
CA ALA A 3 33.30 42.52 -23.67
C ALA A 3 33.70 41.04 -23.59
N PRO A 4 33.99 40.46 -22.42
CA PRO A 4 34.34 39.05 -22.33
C PRO A 4 33.07 38.18 -22.26
N LEU A 5 33.01 37.21 -23.16
CA LEU A 5 32.07 36.09 -23.13
C LEU A 5 32.42 35.19 -21.92
N TRP A 6 31.51 35.08 -20.96
CA TRP A 6 31.53 34.02 -19.96
C TRP A 6 30.45 33.00 -20.34
N GLN A 7 30.86 31.91 -20.98
CA GLN A 7 30.03 30.71 -21.12
C GLN A 7 30.22 29.81 -19.89
N PRO A 8 29.16 29.46 -19.15
CA PRO A 8 29.29 28.45 -18.10
C PRO A 8 29.55 27.09 -18.75
N LEU A 9 30.65 26.47 -18.35
CA LEU A 9 31.02 25.12 -18.71
C LEU A 9 29.99 24.15 -18.08
N ILE A 10 29.06 23.62 -18.86
CA ILE A 10 28.19 22.53 -18.42
C ILE A 10 29.03 21.26 -18.44
N LEU A 11 29.54 20.85 -17.28
CA LEU A 11 30.16 19.54 -17.08
C LEU A 11 29.04 18.49 -17.11
N LEU A 12 28.90 17.82 -18.25
CA LEU A 12 28.08 16.62 -18.38
C LEU A 12 28.80 15.47 -17.69
N VAL A 13 28.48 15.22 -16.42
CA VAL A 13 28.91 13.99 -15.73
C VAL A 13 28.03 12.85 -16.23
N LEU A 14 28.55 12.10 -17.21
CA LEU A 14 27.99 10.82 -17.61
C LEU A 14 28.27 9.82 -16.48
N GLY A 15 27.31 9.66 -15.57
CA GLY A 15 27.34 8.59 -14.58
C GLY A 15 27.25 7.24 -15.30
N PHE A 16 28.37 6.52 -15.38
CA PHE A 16 28.37 5.10 -15.73
C PHE A 16 27.77 4.33 -14.54
N ALA A 17 26.46 4.10 -14.57
CA ALA A 17 25.88 3.05 -13.74
C ALA A 17 26.33 1.71 -14.31
N SER A 18 27.28 1.05 -13.64
CA SER A 18 27.61 -0.35 -13.91
C SER A 18 26.36 -1.19 -13.64
N VAL A 19 25.61 -1.53 -14.69
CA VAL A 19 24.52 -2.49 -14.59
C VAL A 19 25.14 -3.88 -14.47
N PHE A 20 25.45 -4.30 -13.25
CA PHE A 20 25.73 -5.70 -12.97
C PHE A 20 24.44 -6.49 -13.25
N ALA A 21 24.52 -7.48 -14.14
CA ALA A 21 23.44 -8.43 -14.32
C ALA A 21 23.39 -9.34 -13.10
N TYR A 22 22.21 -9.45 -12.48
CA TYR A 22 21.96 -10.39 -11.38
C TYR A 22 21.55 -11.76 -11.95
N ASP A 23 21.97 -12.82 -11.28
CA ASP A 23 21.44 -14.17 -11.48
C ASP A 23 20.50 -14.56 -10.32
N ALA A 24 19.90 -15.76 -10.40
CA ALA A 24 18.90 -16.21 -9.43
C ALA A 24 19.47 -16.75 -8.10
N SER A 25 20.79 -16.64 -7.85
CA SER A 25 21.40 -17.05 -6.59
C SER A 25 21.33 -15.95 -5.53
N TRP A 26 21.23 -16.37 -4.27
CA TRP A 26 21.27 -15.44 -3.13
C TRP A 26 22.56 -14.61 -3.09
N GLU A 27 23.71 -15.22 -3.39
CA GLU A 27 25.00 -14.52 -3.43
C GLU A 27 25.00 -13.37 -4.45
N SER A 28 24.29 -13.53 -5.57
CA SER A 28 24.13 -12.49 -6.59
C SER A 28 23.15 -11.41 -6.14
N LEU A 29 21.96 -11.79 -5.65
CA LEU A 29 20.90 -10.86 -5.26
C LEU A 29 21.24 -10.02 -4.03
N ASP A 30 21.96 -10.59 -3.06
CA ASP A 30 22.38 -9.89 -1.84
C ASP A 30 23.44 -8.79 -2.10
N LYS A 31 24.09 -8.82 -3.27
CA LYS A 31 25.00 -7.74 -3.71
C LYS A 31 24.23 -6.49 -4.16
N ARG A 32 22.91 -6.55 -4.33
CA ARG A 32 22.09 -5.41 -4.76
C ARG A 32 22.09 -4.32 -3.68
N PRO A 33 22.63 -3.12 -3.94
CA PRO A 33 22.61 -2.05 -2.95
C PRO A 33 21.18 -1.56 -2.72
N LEU A 34 20.94 -0.99 -1.54
CA LEU A 34 19.73 -0.21 -1.28
C LEU A 34 19.68 0.95 -2.30
N PRO A 35 18.57 1.14 -3.05
CA PRO A 35 18.46 2.27 -3.96
C PRO A 35 18.53 3.60 -3.20
N GLU A 36 19.36 4.53 -3.66
CA GLU A 36 19.61 5.82 -3.00
C GLU A 36 18.30 6.60 -2.76
N TRP A 37 17.40 6.63 -3.74
CA TRP A 37 16.10 7.30 -3.59
C TRP A 37 15.27 6.75 -2.42
N TYR A 38 15.35 5.44 -2.13
CA TYR A 38 14.58 4.80 -1.07
C TYR A 38 15.21 5.09 0.29
N ASP A 39 16.54 5.14 0.35
CA ASP A 39 17.21 5.64 1.55
C ASP A 39 16.81 7.10 1.79
N ASP A 40 16.94 7.98 0.79
CA ASP A 40 16.62 9.41 0.89
C ASP A 40 15.15 9.73 1.16
N ALA A 41 14.24 8.83 0.81
CA ALA A 41 12.81 9.04 0.93
C ALA A 41 12.34 9.31 2.37
N LYS A 42 12.91 8.58 3.34
CA LYS A 42 12.63 8.59 4.81
C LYS A 42 11.18 8.34 5.25
N ILE A 43 10.17 8.90 4.58
CA ILE A 43 8.75 8.84 4.94
C ILE A 43 7.94 8.30 3.75
N GLY A 44 7.18 7.23 4.04
CA GLY A 44 6.24 6.58 3.13
C GLY A 44 4.82 6.56 3.68
N ILE A 45 3.82 6.37 2.83
CA ILE A 45 2.44 6.05 3.21
C ILE A 45 2.11 4.62 2.81
N PHE A 46 1.48 3.88 3.71
CA PHE A 46 0.96 2.55 3.43
C PHE A 46 -0.57 2.58 3.45
N VAL A 47 -1.19 2.15 2.37
CA VAL A 47 -2.65 2.08 2.21
C VAL A 47 -3.12 0.62 2.28
N HIS A 48 -3.86 0.31 3.35
CA HIS A 48 -4.67 -0.90 3.45
C HIS A 48 -6.09 -0.57 2.97
N TRP A 49 -6.42 -1.04 1.77
CA TRP A 49 -7.71 -0.79 1.14
C TRP A 49 -8.13 -2.01 0.33
N GLY A 50 -9.33 -2.51 0.59
CA GLY A 50 -9.87 -3.72 -0.02
C GLY A 50 -11.31 -3.95 0.43
N THR A 51 -11.86 -5.13 0.17
CA THR A 51 -13.28 -5.43 0.46
C THR A 51 -13.62 -5.35 1.95
N TYR A 52 -12.65 -5.59 2.85
CA TYR A 52 -12.81 -5.36 4.29
C TYR A 52 -13.06 -3.90 4.68
N SER A 53 -12.75 -2.94 3.80
CA SER A 53 -13.06 -1.53 4.01
C SER A 53 -14.56 -1.23 3.90
N VAL A 54 -15.35 -2.12 3.27
CA VAL A 54 -16.81 -1.97 3.16
C VAL A 54 -17.50 -2.15 4.53
N PRO A 55 -17.35 -3.28 5.24
CA PRO A 55 -17.92 -3.40 6.59
C PRO A 55 -17.21 -2.50 7.61
N SER A 56 -15.95 -2.12 7.36
CA SER A 56 -15.14 -1.20 8.19
C SER A 56 -15.20 -1.51 9.69
N PHE A 57 -15.26 -2.78 10.05
CA PHE A 57 -15.46 -3.22 11.43
C PHE A 57 -14.23 -3.91 11.98
N GLY A 58 -13.78 -3.48 13.15
CA GLY A 58 -12.68 -4.09 13.87
C GLY A 58 -12.93 -4.06 15.37
N ILE A 59 -12.53 -5.13 16.06
CA ILE A 59 -12.68 -5.27 17.51
C ILE A 59 -11.55 -4.55 18.23
N PRO A 60 -11.84 -3.58 19.11
CA PRO A 60 -10.81 -2.92 19.89
C PRO A 60 -9.94 -3.91 20.66
N GLY A 61 -8.63 -3.75 20.60
CA GLY A 61 -7.68 -4.59 21.36
C GLY A 61 -7.37 -5.98 20.79
N ALA A 62 -7.86 -6.34 19.60
CA ALA A 62 -7.63 -7.65 18.98
C ALA A 62 -6.16 -8.00 18.62
N HIS A 63 -5.18 -7.20 19.06
CA HIS A 63 -3.74 -7.46 18.98
C HIS A 63 -3.04 -7.32 20.34
N GLY A 64 -3.77 -7.45 21.46
CA GLY A 64 -3.18 -7.34 22.79
C GLY A 64 -2.81 -5.92 23.21
N TYR A 65 -3.30 -4.90 22.50
CA TYR A 65 -3.12 -3.48 22.83
C TYR A 65 -4.44 -2.88 23.31
N PRO A 66 -4.64 -2.71 24.63
CA PRO A 66 -5.83 -2.09 25.17
C PRO A 66 -6.04 -0.69 24.57
N GLY A 67 -7.27 -0.38 24.16
CA GLY A 67 -7.66 0.97 23.73
C GLY A 67 -7.35 1.34 22.27
N LYS A 68 -6.87 0.42 21.42
CA LYS A 68 -6.72 0.67 19.97
C LYS A 68 -7.89 0.11 19.17
N GLN A 69 -8.25 0.81 18.09
CA GLN A 69 -9.23 0.34 17.10
C GLN A 69 -8.82 -1.04 16.58
N GLY A 70 -9.82 -1.89 16.31
CA GLY A 70 -9.55 -3.20 15.77
C GLY A 70 -9.12 -3.17 14.32
N MET A 71 -8.34 -4.17 13.96
CA MET A 71 -7.87 -4.38 12.59
C MET A 71 -8.99 -4.90 11.70
N GLY A 72 -9.59 -4.01 10.91
CA GLY A 72 -10.69 -4.33 10.00
C GLY A 72 -10.24 -5.23 8.85
N GLU A 73 -8.97 -5.19 8.46
CA GLU A 73 -8.40 -6.03 7.40
C GLU A 73 -8.38 -7.53 7.74
N TRP A 74 -8.54 -7.87 9.02
CA TRP A 74 -8.69 -9.26 9.50
C TRP A 74 -10.15 -9.70 9.67
N PHE A 75 -11.12 -8.90 9.20
CA PHE A 75 -12.55 -9.17 9.40
C PHE A 75 -12.96 -10.58 8.96
N TRP A 76 -12.58 -11.00 7.75
CA TRP A 76 -12.98 -12.31 7.23
C TRP A 76 -12.40 -13.45 8.08
N LYS A 77 -11.11 -13.38 8.39
CA LYS A 77 -10.45 -14.40 9.23
C LYS A 77 -11.13 -14.56 10.58
N ARG A 78 -11.49 -13.44 11.24
CA ARG A 78 -12.18 -13.48 12.53
C ARG A 78 -13.61 -14.03 12.39
N LEU A 79 -14.30 -13.69 11.32
CA LEU A 79 -15.61 -14.26 11.01
C LEU A 79 -15.51 -15.79 10.81
N GLU A 80 -14.50 -16.28 10.09
CA GLU A 80 -14.26 -17.72 9.91
C GLU A 80 -13.91 -18.43 11.22
N GLU A 81 -13.19 -17.75 12.12
CA GLU A 81 -12.87 -18.25 13.46
C GLU A 81 -14.07 -18.20 14.43
N GLY A 82 -15.22 -17.69 13.98
CA GLY A 82 -16.43 -17.58 14.79
C GLY A 82 -16.32 -16.53 15.89
N GLU A 83 -15.51 -15.49 15.68
CA GLU A 83 -15.35 -14.42 16.66
C GLU A 83 -16.73 -13.75 16.94
N PRO A 84 -17.17 -13.68 18.21
CA PRO A 84 -18.53 -13.26 18.57
C PRO A 84 -18.94 -11.87 18.07
N HIS A 85 -18.07 -10.87 18.11
CA HIS A 85 -18.35 -9.52 17.65
C HIS A 85 -18.50 -9.44 16.13
N ASN A 86 -17.64 -10.12 15.36
CA ASN A 86 -17.73 -10.21 13.91
C ASN A 86 -19.00 -10.96 13.47
N VAL A 87 -19.32 -12.08 14.13
CA VAL A 87 -20.55 -12.85 13.86
C VAL A 87 -21.80 -12.04 14.18
N ALA A 88 -21.84 -11.37 15.34
CA ALA A 88 -22.95 -10.50 15.71
C ALA A 88 -23.12 -9.34 14.71
N PHE A 89 -22.01 -8.69 14.33
CA PHE A 89 -22.03 -7.62 13.34
C PHE A 89 -22.63 -8.08 12.00
N MET A 90 -22.21 -9.24 11.47
CA MET A 90 -22.78 -9.79 10.24
C MET A 90 -24.26 -10.11 10.41
N LYS A 91 -24.66 -10.74 11.52
CA LYS A 91 -26.06 -11.09 11.78
C LYS A 91 -26.97 -9.86 11.85
N ASP A 92 -26.51 -8.80 12.50
CA ASP A 92 -27.33 -7.62 12.78
C ASP A 92 -27.43 -6.67 11.57
N ASN A 93 -26.38 -6.59 10.74
CA ASN A 93 -26.29 -5.62 9.65
C ASN A 93 -26.42 -6.25 8.26
N TYR A 94 -25.99 -7.50 8.10
CA TYR A 94 -25.92 -8.21 6.82
C TYR A 94 -26.38 -9.67 6.94
N PRO A 95 -27.61 -9.95 7.44
CA PRO A 95 -28.06 -11.30 7.82
C PRO A 95 -28.08 -12.31 6.68
N THR A 96 -28.08 -11.85 5.42
CA THR A 96 -28.09 -12.69 4.22
C THR A 96 -26.76 -12.72 3.48
N PHE A 97 -25.73 -12.02 3.97
CA PHE A 97 -24.42 -11.92 3.30
C PHE A 97 -23.45 -12.96 3.82
N THR A 98 -22.61 -13.42 2.90
CA THR A 98 -21.27 -13.95 3.17
C THR A 98 -20.23 -12.82 3.06
N TYR A 99 -19.01 -13.03 3.55
CA TYR A 99 -17.96 -12.02 3.42
C TYR A 99 -17.67 -11.65 1.95
N GLN A 100 -17.72 -12.64 1.06
CA GLN A 100 -17.43 -12.48 -0.36
C GLN A 100 -18.40 -11.52 -1.06
N ASP A 101 -19.63 -11.38 -0.56
CA ASP A 101 -20.62 -10.46 -1.13
C ASP A 101 -20.16 -8.99 -1.02
N PHE A 102 -19.30 -8.65 -0.05
CA PHE A 102 -18.70 -7.30 0.02
C PHE A 102 -17.81 -6.95 -1.17
N ALA A 103 -17.39 -7.93 -1.98
CA ALA A 103 -16.66 -7.65 -3.21
C ALA A 103 -17.49 -6.85 -4.23
N ALA A 104 -18.80 -7.11 -4.31
CA ALA A 104 -19.70 -6.37 -5.19
C ALA A 104 -19.99 -4.96 -4.67
N GLU A 105 -20.03 -4.81 -3.34
CA GLU A 105 -20.24 -3.52 -2.66
C GLU A 105 -18.99 -2.64 -2.62
N PHE A 106 -17.81 -3.20 -2.95
CA PHE A 106 -16.57 -2.45 -3.06
C PHE A 106 -16.49 -1.68 -4.39
N THR A 107 -17.37 -0.68 -4.53
CA THR A 107 -17.54 0.09 -5.77
C THR A 107 -16.51 1.21 -5.93
N ALA A 108 -15.89 1.65 -4.83
CA ALA A 108 -14.96 2.77 -4.81
C ALA A 108 -15.54 4.06 -5.45
N GLU A 109 -16.83 4.34 -5.23
CA GLU A 109 -17.59 5.39 -5.92
C GLU A 109 -16.91 6.77 -5.93
N PHE A 110 -16.22 7.14 -4.85
CA PHE A 110 -15.52 8.43 -4.70
C PHE A 110 -14.00 8.34 -4.88
N PHE A 111 -13.50 7.26 -5.46
CA PHE A 111 -12.07 7.10 -5.69
C PHE A 111 -11.57 8.04 -6.79
N ASP A 112 -10.75 9.02 -6.38
CA ASP A 112 -9.97 9.87 -7.29
C ASP A 112 -8.47 9.68 -6.98
N PRO A 113 -7.73 8.95 -7.85
CA PRO A 113 -6.31 8.72 -7.64
C PRO A 113 -5.47 9.99 -7.73
N ASN A 114 -5.90 11.01 -8.48
CA ASN A 114 -5.18 12.29 -8.58
C ASN A 114 -5.32 13.09 -7.29
N TYR A 115 -6.52 13.10 -6.71
CA TYR A 115 -6.73 13.72 -5.40
C TYR A 115 -5.90 13.04 -4.31
N TRP A 116 -5.88 11.70 -4.28
CA TRP A 116 -5.05 10.94 -3.35
C TRP A 116 -3.57 11.25 -3.52
N ALA A 117 -3.06 11.20 -4.76
CA ALA A 117 -1.67 11.53 -5.07
C ALA A 117 -1.31 12.95 -4.62
N LYS A 118 -2.22 13.92 -4.82
CA LYS A 118 -2.05 15.29 -4.33
C LYS A 118 -1.94 15.34 -2.81
N VAL A 119 -2.86 14.68 -2.08
CA VAL A 119 -2.83 14.65 -0.61
C VAL A 119 -1.53 14.01 -0.09
N PHE A 120 -1.07 12.91 -0.71
CA PHE A 120 0.19 12.25 -0.33
C PHE A 120 1.42 13.11 -0.64
N GLN A 121 1.41 13.85 -1.74
CA GLN A 121 2.48 14.79 -2.07
C GLN A 121 2.51 15.96 -1.08
N ASP A 122 1.33 16.53 -0.77
CA ASP A 122 1.18 17.64 0.16
C ASP A 122 1.56 17.26 1.61
N SER A 123 1.46 15.97 1.99
CA SER A 123 1.94 15.48 3.29
C SER A 123 3.47 15.35 3.39
N GLY A 124 4.20 15.57 2.28
CA GLY A 124 5.65 15.47 2.23
C GLY A 124 6.20 14.05 2.01
N THR A 125 5.32 13.05 1.87
CA THR A 125 5.68 11.66 1.64
C THR A 125 6.41 11.48 0.31
N LYS A 126 7.36 10.54 0.27
CA LYS A 126 8.20 10.29 -0.92
C LYS A 126 7.89 8.99 -1.65
N TYR A 127 7.13 8.09 -1.04
CA TYR A 127 6.62 6.89 -1.70
C TYR A 127 5.32 6.41 -1.05
N VAL A 128 4.51 5.71 -1.83
CA VAL A 128 3.24 5.14 -1.37
C VAL A 128 3.21 3.66 -1.73
N VAL A 129 2.80 2.82 -0.78
CA VAL A 129 2.56 1.40 -1.00
C VAL A 129 1.07 1.16 -0.85
N LEU A 130 0.44 0.60 -1.87
CA LEU A 130 -0.93 0.13 -1.81
C LEU A 130 -0.91 -1.39 -1.65
N THR A 131 -1.74 -1.91 -0.75
CA THR A 131 -2.02 -3.34 -0.67
C THR A 131 -2.59 -3.81 -2.01
N SER A 132 -1.75 -4.50 -2.81
CA SER A 132 -2.21 -5.04 -4.08
C SER A 132 -3.20 -6.18 -3.85
N LYS A 133 -2.88 -7.06 -2.90
CA LYS A 133 -3.70 -8.15 -2.41
C LYS A 133 -3.37 -8.33 -0.93
N HIS A 134 -4.39 -8.38 -0.07
CA HIS A 134 -4.20 -8.63 1.34
C HIS A 134 -4.58 -10.10 1.69
N HIS A 135 -4.68 -10.46 2.96
CA HIS A 135 -4.88 -11.84 3.42
C HIS A 135 -6.18 -12.48 2.91
N GLU A 136 -7.23 -11.70 2.69
CA GLU A 136 -8.50 -12.16 2.13
C GLU A 136 -8.42 -12.56 0.65
N GLY A 137 -7.31 -12.24 -0.03
CA GLY A 137 -7.05 -12.70 -1.38
C GLY A 137 -7.72 -11.89 -2.50
N TYR A 138 -8.51 -10.86 -2.17
CA TYR A 138 -9.06 -9.94 -3.17
C TYR A 138 -7.92 -9.15 -3.83
N THR A 139 -7.92 -9.09 -5.16
CA THR A 139 -6.88 -8.39 -5.93
C THR A 139 -7.36 -7.01 -6.34
N MET A 140 -6.57 -5.98 -6.05
CA MET A 140 -6.80 -4.58 -6.44
C MET A 140 -6.43 -4.31 -7.91
N TRP A 141 -6.27 -5.36 -8.70
CA TRP A 141 -5.99 -5.34 -10.13
C TRP A 141 -6.70 -6.54 -10.78
N PRO A 142 -7.04 -6.49 -12.08
CA PRO A 142 -7.73 -7.59 -12.76
C PRO A 142 -6.78 -8.76 -13.06
N SER A 143 -6.44 -9.53 -12.02
CA SER A 143 -5.62 -10.74 -12.15
C SER A 143 -6.29 -11.76 -13.08
N LYS A 144 -5.48 -12.50 -13.85
CA LYS A 144 -5.92 -13.63 -14.70
C LYS A 144 -5.73 -15.00 -14.02
N TYR A 145 -5.18 -14.99 -12.81
CA TYR A 145 -4.90 -16.14 -11.95
C TYR A 145 -5.69 -15.99 -10.66
#